data_AF-D4ZD43-F1
#
_entry.id   AF-D4ZD43-F1
#
_cell.length_a   1.000
_cell.length_b   1.000
_cell.length_c   1.000
_cell.angle_alpha   90.00
_cell.angle_beta   90.00
_cell.angle_gamma   90.00
#
_symmetry.space_group_name_H-M   'P 1'
#
loop_
_entity.id
_entity.type
_entity.pdbx_description
1 polymer ?
#
loop_
_entity_poly.entity_id
_entity_poly.type
_entity_poly.pdbx_seq_one_letter_code
_entity_poly.pdbx_strand_id
1 'polypeptide(L)'
;MFMGFSRLVLLGLLCSSLAACTQSPEWTLFYYADTREIPQGAVQSEHISGYYAEVDQCLMKGAGMVRVSDSGEGRYQCGFQCVTTQGKALSCKEFVDKLAF
;
A
#
# COMPACT_ATOMS: atom_id res chain seq x y z
N MET A 1 14.50 36.70 -37.59
CA MET A 1 13.34 36.46 -36.70
C MET A 1 13.25 34.95 -36.38
N PHE A 2 14.19 34.40 -35.59
CA PHE A 2 14.18 32.96 -35.24
C PHE A 2 14.72 32.70 -33.81
N MET A 3 14.57 33.67 -32.91
CA MET A 3 15.10 33.60 -31.53
C MET A 3 14.00 33.51 -30.46
N GLY A 4 12.78 33.09 -30.85
CA GLY A 4 11.61 33.00 -29.95
C GLY A 4 11.13 31.58 -29.67
N PHE A 5 11.37 30.64 -30.58
CA PHE A 5 10.77 29.29 -30.50
C PHE A 5 11.49 28.36 -29.52
N SER A 6 12.81 28.49 -29.37
CA SER A 6 13.62 27.60 -28.52
C SER A 6 13.34 27.75 -27.02
N ARG A 7 12.88 28.93 -26.57
CA ARG A 7 12.59 29.20 -25.15
C ARG A 7 11.24 28.62 -24.69
N LEU A 8 10.28 28.50 -25.60
CA LEU A 8 8.95 27.96 -25.31
C LEU A 8 8.97 26.43 -25.16
N VAL A 9 9.82 25.73 -25.92
CA VAL A 9 9.97 24.27 -25.84
C VAL A 9 10.59 23.83 -24.50
N LEU A 10 11.57 24.60 -23.99
CA LEU A 10 12.21 24.31 -22.71
C LEU A 10 11.25 24.48 -21.50
N LEU A 11 10.28 25.39 -21.57
CA LEU A 11 9.31 25.58 -20.50
C LEU A 11 8.27 24.44 -20.43
N GLY A 12 7.89 23.87 -21.58
CA GLY A 12 6.92 22.77 -21.63
C GLY A 12 7.47 21.47 -21.02
N LEU A 13 8.77 21.21 -21.18
CA LEU A 13 9.41 19.99 -20.65
C LEU A 13 9.48 19.97 -19.11
N LEU A 14 9.53 21.14 -18.48
CA LEU A 14 9.58 21.30 -17.01
C LEU A 14 8.23 21.05 -16.32
N CYS A 15 7.10 21.16 -17.03
CA CYS A 15 5.78 20.91 -16.45
C CYS A 15 5.39 19.42 -16.41
N SER A 16 6.02 18.57 -17.23
CA SER A 16 5.72 17.13 -17.27
C SER A 16 6.30 16.34 -16.10
N SER A 17 7.24 16.89 -15.32
CA SER A 17 7.85 16.22 -14.16
C SER A 17 7.05 16.35 -12.86
N LEU A 18 5.96 17.14 -12.84
CA LEU A 18 5.11 17.31 -11.65
C LEU A 18 3.90 16.37 -11.61
N ALA A 19 3.73 15.49 -12.61
CA ALA A 19 2.80 14.38 -12.52
C ALA A 19 3.40 13.25 -11.66
N ALA A 20 3.78 13.55 -10.42
CA ALA A 20 3.90 12.53 -9.40
C ALA A 20 2.47 12.07 -9.09
N CYS A 21 2.07 11.00 -9.77
CA CYS A 21 0.76 10.38 -9.69
C CYS A 21 0.28 10.28 -8.24
N THR A 22 -0.79 11.00 -7.91
CA THR A 22 -1.56 10.85 -6.68
C THR A 22 -2.37 9.54 -6.72
N GLN A 23 -1.75 8.40 -7.01
CA GLN A 23 -2.39 7.11 -6.81
C GLN A 23 -2.45 6.90 -5.29
N SER A 24 -3.59 7.25 -4.70
CA SER A 24 -3.89 6.86 -3.33
C SER A 24 -3.89 5.33 -3.30
N PRO A 25 -2.98 4.69 -2.56
CA PRO A 25 -2.92 3.24 -2.53
C PRO A 25 -4.24 2.71 -1.96
N GLU A 26 -4.83 1.76 -2.66
CA GLU A 26 -6.13 1.20 -2.28
C GLU A 26 -6.00 0.11 -1.22
N TRP A 27 -4.83 -0.52 -1.12
CA TRP A 27 -4.61 -1.68 -0.26
C TRP A 27 -3.54 -1.40 0.79
N THR A 28 -3.83 -1.74 2.04
CA THR A 28 -2.89 -1.68 3.17
C THR A 28 -2.55 -3.08 3.62
N LEU A 29 -1.26 -3.44 3.62
CA LEU A 29 -0.79 -4.72 4.14
C LEU A 29 -0.65 -4.65 5.66
N PHE A 30 -1.32 -5.56 6.34
CA PHE A 30 -1.13 -5.83 7.77
C PHE A 30 -0.39 -7.15 7.92
N TYR A 31 0.72 -7.16 8.66
CA TYR A 31 1.51 -8.35 8.97
C TYR A 31 1.67 -8.52 10.47
N TYR A 32 1.42 -9.74 10.92
CA TYR A 32 1.48 -10.16 12.32
C TYR A 32 2.56 -11.24 12.43
N ALA A 33 3.75 -10.84 12.88
CA ALA A 33 4.88 -11.74 13.08
C ALA A 33 4.61 -12.69 14.24
N ASP A 34 5.03 -13.96 14.09
CA ASP A 34 4.98 -14.97 15.15
C ASP A 34 3.57 -15.23 15.72
N THR A 35 2.54 -14.90 14.95
CA THR A 35 1.14 -15.21 15.28
C THR A 35 0.59 -16.24 14.31
N ARG A 36 -0.32 -17.09 14.82
CA ARG A 36 -1.06 -18.06 14.00
C ARG A 36 -2.44 -17.56 13.59
N GLU A 37 -2.90 -16.48 14.23
CA GLU A 37 -4.22 -15.91 14.05
C GLU A 37 -4.11 -14.40 13.75
N ILE A 38 -5.05 -13.92 12.93
CA ILE A 38 -5.24 -12.50 12.69
C ILE A 38 -6.03 -11.94 13.89
N PRO A 39 -5.51 -10.95 14.64
CA PRO A 39 -6.21 -10.36 15.77
C PRO A 39 -7.60 -9.81 15.39
N GLN A 40 -8.59 -10.03 16.24
CA GLN A 40 -9.92 -9.46 16.03
C GLN A 40 -9.87 -7.94 16.17
N GLY A 41 -10.10 -7.26 15.04
CA GLY A 41 -9.93 -5.82 14.91
C GLY A 41 -8.50 -5.50 14.47
N ALA A 42 -8.35 -5.07 13.22
CA ALA A 42 -7.12 -4.49 12.70
C ALA A 42 -6.90 -3.11 13.32
N VAL A 43 -6.73 -3.06 14.65
CA VAL A 43 -6.86 -1.83 15.42
C VAL A 43 -5.58 -1.00 15.39
N GLN A 44 -4.42 -1.57 15.05
CA GLN A 44 -3.19 -0.81 15.19
C GLN A 44 -2.40 -0.68 13.90
N SER A 45 -2.12 0.58 13.60
CA SER A 45 -1.15 1.04 12.61
C SER A 45 0.23 0.42 12.78
N GLU A 46 0.54 -0.16 13.95
CA GLU A 46 1.80 -0.83 14.27
C GLU A 46 2.09 -2.06 13.40
N HIS A 47 1.06 -2.66 12.80
CA HIS A 47 1.21 -3.83 11.93
C HIS A 47 1.20 -3.50 10.43
N ILE A 48 1.10 -2.22 10.06
CA ILE A 48 1.16 -1.83 8.65
C ILE A 48 2.56 -2.09 8.11
N SER A 49 2.64 -3.00 7.13
CA SER A 49 3.90 -3.38 6.48
C SER A 49 3.99 -2.89 5.03
N GLY A 50 3.02 -2.10 4.57
CA GLY A 50 3.10 -1.37 3.31
C GLY A 50 1.75 -0.98 2.73
N TYR A 51 1.80 -0.22 1.64
CA TYR A 51 0.64 0.22 0.88
C TYR A 51 0.82 -0.13 -0.59
N TYR A 52 -0.25 -0.58 -1.25
CA TYR A 52 -0.21 -1.14 -2.59
C TYR A 52 -1.40 -0.65 -3.42
N ALA A 53 -1.19 -0.53 -4.73
CA ALA A 53 -2.26 -0.18 -5.66
C ALA A 53 -3.16 -1.38 -5.95
N GLU A 54 -2.58 -2.58 -6.04
CA GLU A 54 -3.29 -3.82 -6.41
C GLU A 54 -3.30 -4.82 -5.25
N VAL A 55 -4.40 -5.58 -5.14
CA VAL A 55 -4.58 -6.62 -4.11
C VAL A 55 -3.52 -7.72 -4.23
N ASP A 56 -3.19 -8.13 -5.45
CA ASP A 56 -2.21 -9.18 -5.73
C ASP A 56 -0.84 -8.83 -5.16
N GLN A 57 -0.41 -7.58 -5.35
CA GLN A 57 0.87 -7.08 -4.85
C GLN A 57 0.90 -7.11 -3.31
N CYS A 58 -0.19 -6.71 -2.67
CA CYS A 58 -0.32 -6.74 -1.23
C CYS A 58 -0.23 -8.19 -0.68
N LEU A 59 -1.00 -9.11 -1.27
CA LEU A 59 -1.03 -10.51 -0.83
C LEU A 59 0.30 -11.23 -1.09
N MET A 60 0.90 -11.04 -2.27
CA MET A 60 2.22 -11.61 -2.58
C MET A 60 3.29 -11.12 -1.61
N LYS A 61 3.28 -9.84 -1.23
CA LYS A 61 4.22 -9.32 -0.25
C LYS A 61 3.98 -9.92 1.13
N GLY A 62 2.73 -10.02 1.57
CA GLY A 62 2.38 -10.66 2.84
C GLY A 62 2.82 -12.13 2.90
N ALA A 63 2.56 -12.90 1.84
CA ALA A 63 3.03 -14.28 1.71
C ALA A 63 4.57 -14.36 1.74
N GLY A 64 5.24 -13.44 1.06
CA GLY A 64 6.70 -13.33 1.07
C GLY A 64 7.24 -13.07 2.48
N MET A 65 6.60 -12.20 3.26
CA MET A 65 6.99 -11.90 4.64
C MET A 65 6.89 -13.11 5.56
N VAL A 66 5.80 -13.89 5.47
CA VAL A 66 5.67 -15.15 6.23
C VAL A 66 6.76 -16.13 5.83
N ARG A 67 7.07 -16.24 4.53
CA ARG A 67 8.09 -17.18 4.02
C ARG A 67 9.50 -16.87 4.54
N VAL A 68 9.83 -15.60 4.76
CA VAL A 68 11.17 -15.17 5.20
C VAL A 68 11.24 -14.87 6.70
N SER A 69 10.18 -15.15 7.47
CA SER A 69 10.22 -14.98 8.92
C SER A 69 11.11 -16.05 9.57
N ASP A 70 11.82 -15.67 10.63
CA ASP A 70 12.74 -16.58 11.33
C ASP A 70 12.02 -17.78 11.96
N SER A 71 10.79 -17.59 12.41
CA SER A 71 9.93 -18.64 12.97
C SER A 71 9.23 -19.49 11.91
N GLY A 72 9.16 -19.01 10.66
CA GLY A 72 8.25 -19.54 9.64
C GLY A 72 6.77 -19.37 9.98
N GLU A 73 6.45 -18.67 11.08
CA GLU A 73 5.10 -18.36 11.51
C GLU A 73 4.78 -16.88 11.23
N GLY A 74 3.51 -16.60 11.02
CA GLY A 74 3.00 -15.26 10.77
C GLY A 74 1.70 -15.28 9.98
N ARG A 75 0.88 -14.25 10.17
CA ARG A 75 -0.33 -14.02 9.39
C ARG A 75 -0.29 -12.67 8.73
N TYR A 76 -1.01 -12.54 7.62
CA TYR A 76 -1.16 -11.28 6.93
C TYR A 76 -2.59 -11.13 6.41
N GLN A 77 -2.96 -9.88 6.15
CA GLN A 77 -4.17 -9.53 5.43
C GLN A 77 -3.99 -8.19 4.73
N CYS A 78 -4.80 -7.97 3.71
CA CYS A 78 -4.85 -6.75 2.93
C CYS A 78 -6.17 -6.03 3.20
N GLY A 79 -6.11 -4.81 3.72
CA GLY A 79 -7.28 -3.98 3.95
C GLY A 79 -7.51 -3.02 2.79
N PHE A 80 -8.73 -2.98 2.27
CA PHE A 80 -9.15 -2.08 1.19
C PHE A 80 -9.61 -0.73 1.72
N GLN A 81 -9.10 0.36 1.13
CA GLN A 81 -9.44 1.75 1.40
C GLN A 81 -9.49 2.07 2.90
N CYS A 82 -8.40 1.76 3.60
CA CYS A 82 -8.27 2.01 5.03
C CYS A 82 -8.17 3.50 5.33
N VAL A 83 -8.97 3.96 6.29
CA VAL A 83 -8.99 5.34 6.78
C VAL A 83 -8.71 5.38 8.28
N THR A 84 -8.01 6.42 8.73
CA THR A 84 -7.77 6.63 10.17
C THR A 84 -9.04 7.16 10.82
N THR A 85 -9.50 6.52 11.88
CA THR A 85 -10.65 6.94 12.69
C THR A 85 -10.19 7.71 13.93
N GLN A 86 -11.12 8.43 14.58
CA GLN A 86 -10.84 9.15 15.82
C GLN A 86 -10.36 8.14 16.89
N GLY A 87 -9.10 8.26 17.31
CA GLY A 87 -8.46 7.31 18.23
C GLY A 87 -7.23 6.57 17.69
N LYS A 88 -6.70 6.93 16.50
CA LYS A 88 -5.55 6.29 15.83
C LYS A 88 -5.80 4.85 15.36
N ALA A 89 -7.03 4.36 15.45
CA ALA A 89 -7.43 3.10 14.85
C ALA A 89 -7.58 3.28 13.33
N LEU A 90 -7.35 2.19 12.58
CA LEU A 90 -7.64 2.14 11.15
C LEU A 90 -8.93 1.36 10.93
N SER A 91 -9.78 1.88 10.04
CA SER A 91 -10.98 1.21 9.56
C SER A 91 -10.87 1.01 8.06
N CYS A 92 -10.94 -0.24 7.61
CA CYS A 92 -10.91 -0.60 6.19
C CYS A 92 -12.30 -1.05 5.76
N LYS A 93 -12.64 -0.82 4.49
CA LYS A 93 -13.93 -1.24 3.93
C LYS A 93 -14.06 -2.76 3.86
N GLU A 94 -12.96 -3.42 3.55
CA GLU A 94 -12.89 -4.87 3.37
C GLU A 94 -11.51 -5.37 3.77
N PHE A 95 -11.42 -6.64 4.16
CA PHE A 95 -10.17 -7.35 4.38
C PHE A 95 -10.16 -8.65 3.56
N VAL A 96 -9.01 -8.93 2.94
CA VAL A 96 -8.76 -10.18 2.21
C VAL A 96 -7.42 -10.77 2.64
N ASP A 97 -7.35 -12.08 2.79
CA ASP A 97 -6.13 -12.82 3.17
C ASP A 97 -5.69 -13.84 2.09
N LYS A 98 -6.47 -13.96 1.02
CA LYS A 98 -6.22 -14.80 -0.15
C LYS A 98 -6.99 -14.27 -1.36
N LEU A 99 -6.56 -14.67 -2.55
CA LEU A 99 -7.31 -14.41 -3.78
C LEU A 99 -8.54 -15.32 -3.84
N ALA A 100 -9.69 -14.74 -4.18
CA ALA A 100 -10.90 -15.50 -4.49
C ALA A 100 -10.76 -16.07 -5.91
N PHE A 101 -10.59 -17.38 -6.00
CA PHE A 101 -10.58 -18.13 -7.27
C PHE A 101 -11.87 -18.90 -7.43
#